data_AF-A0A7W7T1N3-F1
#
_entry.id   AF-A0A7W7T1N3-F1
#
_cell.length_a   1.000
_cell.length_b   1.000
_cell.length_c   1.000
_cell.angle_alpha   90.00
_cell.angle_beta   90.00
_cell.angle_gamma   90.00
#
_symmetry.space_group_name_H-M   'P 1'
#
loop_
_entity.id
_entity.type
_entity.pdbx_description
1 polymer ?
#
loop_
_entity_poly.entity_id
_entity_poly.type
_entity_poly.pdbx_seq_one_letter_code
_entity_poly.pdbx_strand_id
1 'polypeptide(L)'
;MPDPLLDRTLCRVRAERARTRTRIRTAAATLLAVLLATGVHLGRHSVPGERVLTASAHGTSLSATVTPDEGWIRLKASIDGIPPGEHCHLVVEDDRGTRTVAAGWVASAAEHTDVAGTALVDPDAVVGIEVETTDGRVLITARWQA
;
A
#
# COMPACT_ATOMS: atom_id res chain seq x y z
N MET A 1 -42.38 -18.28 3.88
CA MET A 1 -42.04 -19.60 4.43
C MET A 1 -40.53 -19.72 4.39
N PRO A 2 -39.80 -19.57 5.51
CA PRO A 2 -38.34 -19.64 5.53
C PRO A 2 -37.85 -21.05 5.15
N ASP A 3 -36.77 -21.13 4.38
CA ASP A 3 -36.25 -22.37 3.81
C ASP A 3 -35.41 -23.14 4.86
N PRO A 4 -35.78 -24.37 5.25
CA PRO A 4 -35.09 -25.11 6.32
C PRO A 4 -33.64 -25.49 5.99
N LEU A 5 -33.28 -25.48 4.69
CA LEU A 5 -31.90 -25.73 4.24
C LEU A 5 -30.99 -24.52 4.44
N LEU A 6 -31.52 -23.31 4.30
CA LEU A 6 -30.82 -22.07 4.64
C LEU A 6 -30.55 -22.00 6.14
N ASP A 7 -31.52 -22.40 6.95
CA ASP A 7 -31.38 -22.32 8.40
C ASP A 7 -30.33 -23.31 8.95
N ARG A 8 -30.26 -24.51 8.37
CA ARG A 8 -29.19 -25.49 8.66
C ARG A 8 -27.82 -25.01 8.23
N THR A 9 -27.69 -24.41 7.05
CA THR A 9 -26.40 -23.93 6.55
C THR A 9 -25.90 -22.73 7.36
N LEU A 10 -26.77 -21.80 7.72
CA LEU A 10 -26.42 -20.67 8.58
C LEU A 10 -26.03 -21.12 9.99
N CYS A 11 -26.74 -22.09 10.57
CA CYS A 11 -26.37 -22.67 11.86
C CYS A 11 -24.98 -23.34 11.81
N ARG A 12 -24.67 -24.05 10.72
CA ARG A 12 -23.36 -24.68 10.53
C ARG A 12 -22.24 -23.63 10.45
N VAL A 13 -22.41 -22.61 9.62
CA VAL A 13 -21.42 -21.52 9.48
C VAL A 13 -21.22 -20.76 10.78
N ARG A 14 -22.29 -20.53 11.56
CA ARG A 14 -22.21 -19.89 12.89
C ARG A 14 -21.50 -20.79 13.91
N ALA A 15 -21.76 -22.11 13.91
CA ALA A 15 -21.06 -23.06 14.77
C ALA A 15 -19.57 -23.19 14.43
N GLU A 16 -19.22 -23.13 13.14
CA GLU A 16 -17.83 -23.11 12.66
C GLU A 16 -17.11 -21.85 13.16
N ARG A 17 -17.72 -20.66 13.02
CA ARG A 17 -17.14 -19.38 13.47
C ARG A 17 -17.08 -19.24 15.00
N ALA A 18 -18.01 -19.85 15.74
CA ALA A 18 -18.04 -19.77 17.20
C ALA A 18 -16.93 -20.62 17.86
N ARG A 19 -16.49 -21.72 17.24
CA ARG A 19 -15.42 -22.59 17.77
C ARG A 19 -14.03 -21.95 17.65
N THR A 20 -13.79 -21.11 16.65
CA THR A 20 -12.49 -20.43 16.48
C THR A 20 -12.33 -19.24 17.43
N ARG A 21 -13.43 -18.68 17.96
CA ARG A 21 -13.42 -17.46 18.79
C ARG A 21 -13.51 -17.68 20.30
N THR A 22 -13.71 -18.92 20.76
CA THR A 22 -13.94 -19.23 22.19
C THR A 22 -12.77 -19.90 22.91
N ARG A 23 -11.58 -20.01 22.29
CA ARG A 23 -10.35 -20.50 22.94
C ARG A 23 -9.29 -19.43 23.21
N ILE A 24 -9.67 -18.17 23.45
CA ILE A 24 -8.71 -17.16 23.95
C ILE A 24 -9.34 -16.36 25.10
N ARG A 25 -9.46 -17.03 26.25
CA ARG A 25 -9.62 -16.53 27.63
C ARG A 25 -9.10 -17.69 28.50
N THR A 26 -8.04 -17.70 29.31
CA THR A 26 -7.10 -16.73 29.90
C THR A 26 -5.95 -17.57 30.49
N ALA A 27 -4.71 -17.09 30.52
CA ALA A 27 -3.78 -17.34 31.64
C ALA A 27 -2.58 -16.39 31.54
N ALA A 28 -2.50 -15.45 32.48
CA ALA A 28 -1.26 -14.74 32.75
C ALA A 28 -0.24 -15.74 33.31
N ALA A 29 0.80 -16.02 32.52
CA ALA A 29 2.04 -16.60 32.98
C ALA A 29 3.16 -15.75 32.38
N THR A 30 3.78 -14.92 33.22
CA THR A 30 4.96 -14.15 32.86
C THR A 30 6.12 -15.12 32.64
N LEU A 31 6.31 -15.56 31.40
CA LEU A 31 7.57 -16.08 30.91
C LEU A 31 8.23 -14.98 30.07
N LEU A 32 8.99 -14.13 30.76
CA LEU A 32 9.96 -13.25 30.10
C LEU A 32 11.15 -14.13 29.69
N ALA A 33 11.12 -14.64 28.46
CA ALA A 33 12.28 -15.23 27.81
C ALA A 33 12.17 -15.02 26.29
N VAL A 34 12.65 -13.85 25.87
CA VAL A 34 13.29 -13.53 24.58
C VAL A 34 12.76 -14.32 23.36
N LEU A 35 11.72 -13.77 22.74
CA LEU A 35 11.40 -14.01 21.31
C LEU A 35 11.45 -12.67 20.57
N LEU A 36 12.58 -11.97 20.66
CA LEU A 36 12.88 -10.84 19.80
C LEU A 36 13.62 -11.37 18.57
N ALA A 37 12.90 -11.96 17.60
CA ALA A 37 13.38 -12.07 16.21
C ALA A 37 12.39 -12.76 15.23
N THR A 38 11.35 -13.45 15.69
CA THR A 38 10.58 -14.37 14.80
C THR A 38 9.06 -14.16 14.84
N GLY A 39 8.61 -12.94 15.10
CA GLY A 39 7.20 -12.54 14.99
C GLY A 39 6.96 -11.69 13.75
N VAL A 40 5.98 -12.09 12.91
CA VAL A 40 5.43 -11.37 11.73
C VAL A 40 6.12 -11.60 10.37
N HIS A 41 6.34 -12.86 9.97
CA HIS A 41 6.58 -13.23 8.55
C HIS A 41 5.45 -14.05 7.92
N LEU A 42 4.24 -14.05 8.51
CA LEU A 42 3.05 -14.61 7.88
C LEU A 42 2.38 -13.52 7.02
N GLY A 43 2.79 -13.41 5.74
CA GLY A 43 1.92 -12.81 4.72
C GLY A 43 2.50 -11.81 3.72
N ARG A 44 3.81 -11.52 3.70
CA ARG A 44 4.43 -10.76 2.59
C ARG A 44 5.09 -11.72 1.62
N HIS A 45 4.34 -12.13 0.59
CA HIS A 45 4.96 -12.53 -0.65
C HIS A 45 5.45 -11.24 -1.33
N SER A 46 6.71 -10.86 -1.09
CA SER A 46 7.37 -9.83 -1.89
C SER A 46 7.56 -10.38 -3.29
N VAL A 47 7.08 -9.67 -4.31
CA VAL A 47 7.36 -10.05 -5.69
C VAL A 47 8.86 -9.80 -5.94
N PRO A 48 9.61 -10.72 -6.58
CA PRO A 48 11.00 -10.45 -6.93
C PRO A 48 11.14 -9.13 -7.69
N GLY A 49 12.08 -8.29 -7.27
CA GLY A 49 12.30 -6.96 -7.86
C GLY A 49 11.36 -5.86 -7.38
N GLU A 50 10.45 -6.14 -6.44
CA GLU A 50 9.69 -5.11 -5.74
C GLU A 50 10.63 -4.19 -4.95
N ARG A 51 10.47 -2.89 -5.15
CA ARG A 51 11.27 -1.86 -4.48
C ARG A 51 10.36 -0.81 -3.86
N VAL A 52 10.76 -0.27 -2.70
CA VAL A 52 10.00 0.72 -1.97
C VAL A 52 10.80 2.01 -1.85
N LEU A 53 10.14 3.13 -2.15
CA LEU A 53 10.62 4.49 -2.01
C LEU A 53 9.84 5.18 -0.91
N THR A 54 10.52 5.94 -0.07
CA THR A 54 9.86 6.80 0.91
C THR A 54 10.44 8.21 0.87
N ALA A 55 9.60 9.20 1.12
CA ALA A 55 10.01 10.59 1.26
C ALA A 55 9.06 11.32 2.21
N SER A 56 9.57 12.37 2.85
CA SER A 56 8.76 13.32 3.60
C SER A 56 9.30 14.73 3.36
N ALA A 57 8.43 15.66 2.95
CA ALA A 57 8.79 17.05 2.68
C ALA A 57 7.57 17.96 2.87
N HIS A 58 7.77 19.15 3.45
CA HIS A 58 6.74 20.19 3.56
C HIS A 58 5.40 19.76 4.19
N GLY A 59 5.42 18.78 5.10
CA GLY A 59 4.21 18.23 5.73
C GLY A 59 3.50 17.15 4.91
N THR A 60 4.02 16.81 3.73
CA THR A 60 3.58 15.69 2.89
C THR A 60 4.50 14.50 3.10
N SER A 61 3.94 13.29 3.15
CA SER A 61 4.68 12.02 3.19
C SER A 61 4.30 11.18 1.97
N LEU A 62 5.23 10.36 1.51
CA LEU A 62 5.04 9.41 0.41
C LEU A 62 5.72 8.09 0.76
N SER A 63 5.00 6.98 0.62
CA SER A 63 5.55 5.64 0.54
C SER A 63 5.06 4.99 -0.74
N ALA A 64 5.97 4.70 -1.67
CA ALA A 64 5.66 4.18 -2.98
C ALA A 64 6.34 2.83 -3.23
N THR A 65 5.54 1.82 -3.53
CA THR A 65 5.97 0.49 -3.94
C THR A 65 5.94 0.39 -5.45
N VAL A 66 7.09 0.06 -6.04
CA VAL A 66 7.27 -0.27 -7.45
C VAL A 66 7.35 -1.79 -7.59
N THR A 67 6.46 -2.37 -8.37
CA THR A 67 6.44 -3.79 -8.68
C THR A 67 6.67 -3.99 -10.18
N PRO A 68 7.75 -4.68 -10.59
CA PRO A 68 7.95 -5.05 -11.98
C PRO A 68 6.80 -5.90 -12.53
N ASP A 69 6.39 -5.64 -13.76
CA ASP A 69 5.45 -6.47 -14.52
C ASP A 69 5.86 -6.42 -16.01
N GLU A 70 6.32 -7.53 -16.57
CA GLU A 70 6.61 -7.69 -18.01
C GLU A 70 7.21 -6.47 -18.76
N GLY A 71 8.27 -5.84 -18.22
CA GLY A 71 8.95 -4.70 -18.87
C GLY A 71 8.31 -3.32 -18.61
N TRP A 72 7.35 -3.26 -17.71
CA TRP A 72 6.71 -2.06 -17.19
C TRP A 72 6.55 -2.17 -15.67
N ILE A 73 5.94 -1.18 -15.03
CA ILE A 73 5.77 -1.18 -13.57
C ILE A 73 4.31 -0.98 -13.14
N ARG A 74 3.93 -1.73 -12.10
CA ARG A 74 2.78 -1.40 -11.25
C ARG A 74 3.27 -0.60 -10.06
N LEU A 75 2.44 0.35 -9.63
CA LEU A 75 2.76 1.26 -8.56
C LEU A 75 1.64 1.30 -7.53
N LYS A 76 2.00 1.29 -6.26
CA LYS A 76 1.10 1.60 -5.14
C LYS A 76 1.75 2.67 -4.30
N ALA A 77 1.08 3.79 -4.12
CA ALA A 77 1.55 4.90 -3.32
C ALA A 77 0.58 5.17 -2.18
N SER A 78 1.13 5.39 -1.00
CA SER A 78 0.44 5.83 0.19
C SER A 78 0.94 7.23 0.52
N ILE A 79 0.03 8.20 0.55
CA ILE A 79 0.34 9.64 0.63
C ILE A 79 -0.45 10.29 1.75
N ASP A 80 0.22 11.10 2.57
CA ASP A 80 -0.41 11.94 3.60
C ASP A 80 -0.09 13.41 3.37
N GLY A 81 -0.93 14.29 3.94
CA GLY A 81 -0.62 15.72 4.05
C GLY A 81 -0.86 16.55 2.79
N ILE A 82 -1.67 16.07 1.85
CA ILE A 82 -2.14 16.87 0.70
C ILE A 82 -3.46 17.55 1.07
N PRO A 83 -3.60 18.88 0.84
CA PRO A 83 -4.86 19.58 1.07
C PRO A 83 -6.05 18.95 0.32
N PRO A 84 -7.23 18.80 0.94
CA PRO A 84 -8.40 18.24 0.28
C PRO A 84 -8.83 19.09 -0.93
N GLY A 85 -9.23 18.42 -2.01
CA GLY A 85 -9.64 19.06 -3.27
C GLY A 85 -8.50 19.33 -4.25
N GLU A 86 -7.24 19.11 -3.86
CA GLU A 86 -6.10 19.23 -4.77
C GLU A 86 -6.19 18.16 -5.87
N HIS A 87 -6.00 18.57 -7.13
CA HIS A 87 -5.91 17.64 -8.26
C HIS A 87 -4.45 17.24 -8.44
N CYS A 88 -4.16 15.95 -8.30
CA CYS A 88 -2.80 15.42 -8.24
C CYS A 88 -2.53 14.35 -9.29
N HIS A 89 -1.27 14.23 -9.68
CA HIS A 89 -0.70 13.16 -10.47
C HIS A 89 0.43 12.46 -9.71
N LEU A 90 0.52 11.16 -9.92
CA LEU A 90 1.65 10.33 -9.52
C LEU A 90 2.50 10.17 -10.77
N VAL A 91 3.73 10.64 -10.72
CA VAL A 91 4.62 10.70 -11.88
C VAL A 91 5.84 9.84 -11.62
N VAL A 92 6.21 9.04 -12.59
CA VAL A 92 7.43 8.23 -12.60
C VAL A 92 8.45 8.93 -13.47
N GLU A 93 9.65 9.12 -12.94
CA GLU A 93 10.79 9.63 -13.69
C GLU A 93 11.74 8.49 -14.04
N ASP A 94 12.17 8.44 -15.31
CA ASP A 94 13.19 7.50 -15.78
C ASP A 94 14.60 8.12 -15.79
N ASP A 95 15.61 7.28 -15.99
CA ASP A 95 17.02 7.66 -16.06
C ASP A 95 17.39 8.59 -17.25
N ARG A 96 16.46 8.78 -18.20
CA ARG A 96 16.56 9.74 -19.30
C ARG A 96 15.90 11.08 -18.97
N GLY A 97 15.29 11.21 -17.79
CA GLY A 97 14.53 12.38 -17.37
C GLY A 97 13.12 12.46 -17.96
N THR A 98 12.63 11.38 -18.58
CA THR A 98 11.25 11.30 -19.06
C THR A 98 10.30 11.18 -17.87
N ARG A 99 9.24 11.98 -17.88
CA ARG A 99 8.21 11.99 -16.84
C ARG A 99 6.94 11.32 -17.39
N THR A 100 6.50 10.25 -16.74
CA THR A 100 5.31 9.48 -17.12
C THR A 100 4.27 9.52 -16.01
N VAL A 101 3.07 10.01 -16.29
CA VAL A 101 1.95 10.00 -15.34
C VAL A 101 1.45 8.55 -15.17
N ALA A 102 1.55 8.04 -13.95
CA ALA A 102 1.14 6.68 -13.58
C ALA A 102 -0.28 6.60 -13.01
N ALA A 103 -0.76 7.68 -12.40
CA ALA A 103 -2.12 7.80 -11.86
C ALA A 103 -2.50 9.28 -11.66
N GLY A 104 -3.80 9.56 -11.59
CA GLY A 104 -4.33 10.87 -11.21
C GLY A 104 -5.50 10.72 -10.23
N TRP A 105 -5.62 11.67 -9.29
CA TRP A 105 -6.68 11.67 -8.29
C TRP A 105 -7.00 13.09 -7.80
N VAL A 106 -8.10 13.19 -7.06
CA VAL A 106 -8.42 14.38 -6.25
C VAL A 106 -8.19 14.01 -4.79
N ALA A 107 -7.37 14.78 -4.08
CA ALA A 107 -7.08 14.55 -2.67
C ALA A 107 -8.37 14.63 -1.85
N SER A 108 -8.62 13.60 -1.04
CA SER A 108 -9.80 13.53 -0.18
C SER A 108 -9.56 14.26 1.15
N ALA A 109 -10.61 14.41 1.96
CA ALA A 109 -10.47 14.92 3.34
C ALA A 109 -9.88 13.89 4.32
N ALA A 110 -9.61 12.66 3.87
CA ALA A 110 -8.95 11.66 4.70
C ALA A 110 -7.49 12.06 4.93
N GLU A 111 -6.97 11.75 6.12
CA GLU A 111 -5.55 11.97 6.45
C GLU A 111 -4.61 11.18 5.53
N HIS A 112 -5.10 10.05 5.02
CA HIS A 112 -4.36 9.08 4.22
C HIS A 112 -5.03 8.83 2.88
N THR A 113 -4.24 8.78 1.81
CA THR A 113 -4.71 8.42 0.47
C THR A 113 -3.83 7.32 -0.12
N ASP A 114 -4.47 6.21 -0.51
CA ASP A 114 -3.84 5.15 -1.29
C ASP A 114 -4.18 5.33 -2.77
N VAL A 115 -3.15 5.33 -3.62
CA VAL A 115 -3.25 5.47 -5.07
C VAL A 115 -2.56 4.29 -5.73
N ALA A 116 -3.25 3.64 -6.66
CA ALA A 116 -2.66 2.63 -7.53
C ALA A 116 -2.44 3.22 -8.93
N GLY A 117 -1.31 2.87 -9.54
CA GLY A 117 -0.92 3.37 -10.87
C GLY A 117 -0.11 2.36 -11.67
N THR A 118 0.16 2.71 -12.92
CA THR A 118 0.97 1.93 -13.85
C THR A 118 1.76 2.84 -14.76
N ALA A 119 3.00 2.51 -15.07
CA ALA A 119 3.79 3.27 -16.03
C ALA A 119 4.52 2.33 -16.99
N LEU A 120 4.54 2.70 -18.28
CA LEU A 120 5.36 2.04 -19.29
C LEU A 120 6.81 2.54 -19.18
N VAL A 121 7.45 2.17 -18.09
CA VAL A 121 8.84 2.48 -17.77
C VAL A 121 9.50 1.17 -17.37
N ASP A 122 10.67 0.89 -17.95
CA ASP A 122 11.47 -0.26 -17.54
C ASP A 122 11.76 -0.15 -16.03
N PRO A 123 11.48 -1.19 -15.22
CA PRO A 123 11.72 -1.14 -13.79
C PRO A 123 13.12 -0.64 -13.43
N ASP A 124 14.15 -1.06 -14.16
CA ASP A 124 15.54 -0.71 -13.85
C ASP A 124 15.89 0.74 -14.25
N ALA A 125 15.08 1.36 -15.11
CA ALA A 125 15.23 2.75 -15.51
C ALA A 125 14.54 3.74 -14.56
N VAL A 126 13.67 3.29 -13.64
CA VAL A 126 13.01 4.19 -12.67
C VAL A 126 14.07 4.84 -11.78
N VAL A 127 14.10 6.16 -11.71
CA VAL A 127 15.00 6.91 -10.80
C VAL A 127 14.27 7.61 -9.67
N GLY A 128 12.96 7.84 -9.83
CA GLY A 128 12.17 8.53 -8.82
C GLY A 128 10.68 8.49 -9.09
N ILE A 129 9.93 8.86 -8.05
CA ILE A 129 8.49 9.02 -8.07
C ILE A 129 8.16 10.38 -7.48
N GLU A 130 7.27 11.09 -8.15
CA GLU A 130 6.83 12.41 -7.75
C GLU A 130 5.32 12.42 -7.57
N VAL A 131 4.87 13.22 -6.60
CA VAL A 131 3.49 13.68 -6.58
C VAL A 131 3.51 15.14 -6.98
N GLU A 132 2.81 15.45 -8.06
CA GLU A 132 2.61 16.82 -8.52
C GLU A 132 1.14 17.15 -8.59
N THR A 133 0.83 18.43 -8.64
CA THR A 133 -0.50 18.92 -8.95
C THR A 133 -0.72 18.93 -10.46
N THR A 134 -1.97 18.98 -10.93
CA THR A 134 -2.25 19.00 -12.39
C THR A 134 -1.76 20.25 -13.10
N ASP A 135 -1.45 21.33 -12.37
CA ASP A 135 -0.80 22.56 -12.84
C ASP A 135 0.75 22.48 -12.81
N GLY A 136 1.33 21.33 -12.43
CA GLY A 136 2.75 21.04 -12.53
C GLY A 136 3.59 21.44 -11.30
N ARG A 137 2.96 21.77 -10.16
CA ARG A 137 3.68 22.01 -8.90
C ARG A 137 4.02 20.68 -8.24
N VAL A 138 5.31 20.41 -8.09
CA VAL A 138 5.79 19.24 -7.35
C VAL A 138 5.53 19.43 -5.86
N LEU A 139 4.82 18.48 -5.25
CA LEU A 139 4.52 18.46 -3.82
C LEU A 139 5.58 17.67 -3.05
N ILE A 140 6.00 16.52 -3.59
CA ILE A 140 7.02 15.66 -3.00
C ILE A 140 7.69 14.79 -4.06
N THR A 141 8.98 14.53 -3.87
CA THR A 141 9.80 13.65 -4.71
C THR A 141 10.46 12.59 -3.84
N ALA A 142 10.33 11.33 -4.23
CA ALA A 142 11.06 10.21 -3.65
C ALA A 142 12.06 9.64 -4.67
N ARG A 143 13.30 9.40 -4.24
CA ARG A 143 14.41 8.90 -5.07
C ARG A 143 15.04 7.68 -4.40
N TRP A 144 15.68 6.81 -5.19
CA TRP A 144 16.48 5.73 -4.62
C TRP A 144 17.61 6.30 -3.78
N GLN A 145 17.79 5.76 -2.57
CA GLN A 145 18.95 6.08 -1.75
C GLN A 145 20.12 5.24 -2.25
N ALA A 146 21.27 5.88 -2.47
CA ALA A 146 22.52 5.25 -2.88
C ALA A 146 23.22 4.54 -1.71
#